data_AF-C0QCX9-F1
#
_entry.id   AF-C0QCX9-F1
#
_cell.length_a   1.000
_cell.length_b   1.000
_cell.length_c   1.000
_cell.angle_alpha   90.00
_cell.angle_beta   90.00
_cell.angle_gamma   90.00
#
_symmetry.space_group_name_H-M   'P 1'
#
loop_
_entity.id
_entity.type
_entity.pdbx_description
1 polymer ?
#
loop_
_entity_poly.entity_id
_entity_poly.type
_entity_poly.pdbx_seq_one_letter_code
_entity_poly.pdbx_strand_id
1 'polypeptide(L)'
;MARSQMYPIHRFSTWQVWPGSYDNPPISEYYPFPERSDFAIDNTTPIASMGSCFAREIRKRLIKKGYNYIQEERDHPASVHASAAWERTYSIFSMRQIFEYTFGSFDPIIRWWISPETQTVQDPFRRVVLYDNLKQARKDFKQHISFSRKALTKARVIILTLGMTEVWEDQEDQTVICVPAGPYVNEGGDMDRYRFRVTRYLENLENLERIHTLLHLHNPECKILITVSPVQLWATFRTDLDVISASCNSKSTLRAVADVFASDHDNVSYFPAYEMAILHSVIMGKNPFADGKENFHVSKETVDHIMEQFFTFYAGKNSL
;
A
#
# COMPACT_ATOMS: atom_id res chain seq x y z
N MET A 1 -32.51 14.17 1.99
CA MET A 1 -31.52 15.18 2.43
C MET A 1 -31.57 15.23 3.93
N ALA A 2 -30.43 15.14 4.60
CA ALA A 2 -30.35 15.24 6.04
C ALA A 2 -30.44 16.71 6.48
N ARG A 3 -31.26 17.02 7.49
CA ARG A 3 -31.38 18.36 8.06
C ARG A 3 -30.74 18.35 9.44
N SER A 4 -29.71 19.17 9.66
CA SER A 4 -29.19 19.40 11.00
C SER A 4 -29.98 20.54 11.65
N GLN A 5 -30.59 20.30 12.81
CA GLN A 5 -31.23 21.36 13.60
C GLN A 5 -30.21 22.43 14.06
N MET A 6 -28.92 22.09 14.12
CA MET A 6 -27.83 22.98 14.53
C MET A 6 -27.35 23.90 13.39
N TYR A 7 -27.63 23.56 12.13
CA TYR A 7 -27.20 24.34 10.94
C TYR A 7 -28.37 24.55 9.98
N PRO A 8 -29.37 25.39 10.32
CA PRO A 8 -30.65 25.46 9.61
C PRO A 8 -30.54 25.96 8.15
N ILE A 9 -29.44 26.62 7.81
CA ILE A 9 -29.20 27.18 6.46
C ILE A 9 -28.52 26.15 5.55
N HIS A 10 -27.70 25.24 6.08
CA HIS A 10 -26.92 24.31 5.28
C HIS A 10 -27.69 23.00 5.06
N ARG A 11 -27.74 22.52 3.80
CA ARG A 11 -28.33 21.23 3.46
C ARG A 11 -27.22 20.22 3.20
N PHE A 12 -27.18 19.19 4.03
CA PHE A 12 -26.22 18.11 3.88
C PHE A 12 -26.75 17.03 2.93
N SER A 13 -25.87 16.55 2.06
CA SER A 13 -26.03 15.29 1.35
C SER A 13 -26.04 14.12 2.33
N THR A 14 -26.60 12.98 1.94
CA THR A 14 -26.69 11.79 2.80
C THR A 14 -25.34 11.26 3.25
N TRP A 15 -24.29 11.43 2.44
CA TRP A 15 -22.91 11.06 2.78
C TRP A 15 -22.18 12.09 3.66
N GLN A 16 -22.76 13.27 3.89
CA GLN A 16 -22.17 14.34 4.73
C GLN A 16 -22.63 14.28 6.20
N VAL A 17 -23.42 13.26 6.57
CA VAL A 17 -23.97 13.12 7.92
C VAL A 17 -23.69 11.75 8.51
N TRP A 18 -23.63 11.67 9.83
CA TRP A 18 -23.44 10.39 10.52
C TRP A 18 -24.69 9.50 10.39
N PRO A 19 -24.56 8.26 9.88
CA PRO A 19 -25.71 7.37 9.71
C PRO A 19 -26.41 7.05 11.04
N GLY A 20 -27.75 7.12 11.05
CA GLY A 20 -28.59 6.83 12.21
C GLY A 20 -28.53 7.85 13.35
N SER A 21 -27.78 8.95 13.20
CA SER A 21 -27.79 10.05 14.17
C SER A 21 -28.99 10.99 13.93
N TYR A 22 -29.76 11.31 14.97
CA TYR A 22 -30.98 12.14 14.85
C TYR A 22 -31.93 11.61 13.75
N ASP A 23 -32.33 12.47 12.81
CA ASP A 23 -33.20 12.15 11.67
C ASP A 23 -32.42 11.72 10.42
N ASN A 24 -31.12 11.40 10.55
CA ASN A 24 -30.30 10.96 9.42
C ASN A 24 -30.68 9.53 8.97
N PRO A 25 -30.48 9.20 7.68
CA PRO A 25 -30.70 7.84 7.20
C PRO A 25 -29.91 6.79 8.02
N PRO A 26 -30.45 5.58 8.21
CA PRO A 26 -29.74 4.50 8.89
C PRO A 26 -28.47 4.10 8.13
N ILE A 27 -27.59 3.38 8.82
CA ILE A 27 -26.39 2.78 8.19
C ILE A 27 -26.81 1.88 7.01
N SER A 28 -26.09 2.02 5.89
CA SER A 28 -26.29 1.20 4.69
C SER A 28 -25.13 0.22 4.53
N GLU A 29 -25.40 -0.91 3.88
CA GLU A 29 -24.35 -1.80 3.37
C GLU A 29 -23.48 -1.11 2.31
N TYR A 30 -23.99 -0.10 1.61
CA TYR A 30 -23.16 0.71 0.74
C TYR A 30 -22.42 1.77 1.54
N TYR A 31 -21.12 1.89 1.30
CA TYR A 31 -20.30 2.90 1.94
C TYR A 31 -20.70 4.29 1.41
N PRO A 32 -20.98 5.27 2.29
CA PRO A 32 -21.38 6.60 1.85
C PRO A 32 -20.23 7.29 1.13
N PHE A 33 -20.37 7.50 -0.18
CA PHE A 33 -19.34 8.11 -1.02
C PHE A 33 -19.95 9.21 -1.88
N PRO A 34 -19.24 10.33 -2.12
CA PRO A 34 -19.74 11.39 -3.00
C PRO A 34 -19.90 10.88 -4.44
N GLU A 35 -21.01 11.23 -5.10
CA GLU A 35 -21.36 10.75 -6.46
C GLU A 35 -20.40 11.16 -7.57
N ARG A 36 -19.45 12.07 -7.30
CA ARG A 36 -18.49 12.59 -8.28
C ARG A 36 -17.11 12.01 -8.05
N SER A 37 -16.81 10.94 -8.77
CA SER A 37 -15.44 10.54 -9.05
C SER A 37 -15.24 10.58 -10.57
N ASP A 38 -14.45 11.54 -11.07
CA ASP A 38 -13.97 11.55 -12.46
C ASP A 38 -12.88 10.46 -12.69
N PHE A 39 -12.61 9.67 -11.65
CA PHE A 39 -11.78 8.49 -11.69
C PHE A 39 -12.67 7.27 -11.94
N ALA A 40 -12.53 6.67 -13.13
CA ALA A 40 -13.17 5.42 -13.51
C ALA A 40 -12.14 4.48 -14.16
N ILE A 41 -12.36 3.18 -13.99
CA ILE A 41 -11.59 2.09 -14.58
C ILE A 41 -12.54 1.11 -15.26
N ASP A 42 -12.03 0.42 -16.26
CA ASP A 42 -12.72 -0.67 -16.96
C ASP A 42 -11.79 -1.86 -17.18
N ASN A 43 -12.30 -2.90 -17.81
CA ASN A 43 -11.55 -4.13 -18.05
C ASN A 43 -10.36 -3.94 -19.02
N THR A 44 -10.28 -2.82 -19.74
CA THR A 44 -9.17 -2.50 -20.65
C THR A 44 -8.09 -1.65 -19.99
N THR A 45 -8.44 -0.94 -18.91
CA THR A 45 -7.56 -0.04 -18.17
C THR A 45 -6.37 -0.81 -17.57
N PRO A 46 -5.12 -0.55 -18.00
CA PRO A 46 -3.94 -1.18 -17.42
C PRO A 46 -3.74 -0.72 -15.97
N ILE A 47 -3.92 -1.64 -15.03
CA ILE A 47 -3.81 -1.37 -13.59
C ILE A 47 -2.55 -2.04 -13.05
N ALA A 48 -1.72 -1.26 -12.36
CA ALA A 48 -0.67 -1.80 -11.50
C ALA A 48 -1.00 -1.58 -10.02
N SER A 49 -0.46 -2.42 -9.14
CA SER A 49 -0.50 -2.16 -7.70
C SER A 49 0.80 -2.51 -7.01
N MET A 50 1.04 -1.82 -5.89
CA MET A 50 2.10 -2.14 -4.93
C MET A 50 1.62 -1.78 -3.52
N GLY A 51 2.11 -2.49 -2.52
CA GLY A 51 1.84 -2.15 -1.14
C GLY A 51 1.96 -3.32 -0.17
N SER A 52 1.33 -3.11 0.99
CA SER A 52 1.23 -4.11 2.06
C SER A 52 0.42 -5.36 1.67
N CYS A 53 0.19 -6.26 2.62
CA CYS A 53 -0.60 -7.48 2.44
C CYS A 53 -1.96 -7.26 1.74
N PHE A 54 -2.63 -6.13 1.98
CA PHE A 54 -3.93 -5.84 1.37
C PHE A 54 -3.85 -5.62 -0.16
N ALA A 55 -2.71 -5.16 -0.69
CA ALA A 55 -2.48 -5.01 -2.14
C ALA A 55 -2.64 -6.35 -2.88
N ARG A 56 -2.29 -7.47 -2.24
CA ARG A 56 -2.50 -8.82 -2.76
C ARG A 56 -3.98 -9.14 -2.95
N GLU A 57 -4.83 -8.72 -2.03
CA GLU A 57 -6.27 -8.99 -2.11
C GLU A 57 -6.92 -8.14 -3.22
N ILE A 58 -6.52 -6.87 -3.36
CA ILE A 58 -6.89 -6.01 -4.49
C ILE A 58 -6.52 -6.69 -5.81
N ARG A 59 -5.24 -7.09 -5.97
CA ARG A 59 -4.74 -7.83 -7.14
C ARG A 59 -5.61 -9.05 -7.47
N LYS A 60 -5.83 -9.93 -6.49
CA LYS A 60 -6.61 -11.16 -6.67
C LYS A 60 -8.03 -10.84 -7.17
N ARG A 61 -8.68 -9.81 -6.63
CA ARG A 61 -10.06 -9.46 -6.98
C ARG A 61 -10.16 -8.77 -8.34
N LEU A 62 -9.21 -7.90 -8.70
CA LEU A 62 -9.12 -7.33 -10.05
C LEU A 62 -8.94 -8.41 -11.12
N ILE A 63 -7.98 -9.34 -10.93
CA ILE A 63 -7.75 -10.46 -11.85
C ILE A 63 -9.00 -11.35 -11.96
N LYS A 64 -9.61 -11.70 -10.82
CA LYS A 64 -10.83 -12.53 -10.78
C LYS A 64 -12.00 -11.90 -11.54
N LYS A 65 -12.10 -10.57 -11.55
CA LYS A 65 -13.15 -9.81 -12.25
C LYS A 65 -12.80 -9.49 -13.72
N GLY A 66 -11.64 -9.92 -14.21
CA GLY A 66 -11.25 -9.76 -15.62
C GLY A 66 -10.71 -8.37 -15.96
N TYR A 67 -10.26 -7.59 -14.98
CA TYR A 67 -9.59 -6.31 -15.23
C TYR A 67 -8.19 -6.53 -15.80
N ASN A 68 -7.72 -5.58 -16.62
CA ASN A 68 -6.37 -5.58 -17.19
C ASN A 68 -5.30 -5.25 -16.14
N TYR A 69 -5.08 -6.20 -15.23
CA TYR A 69 -4.06 -6.11 -14.20
C TYR A 69 -2.68 -6.49 -14.78
N ILE A 70 -1.72 -5.57 -14.65
CA ILE A 70 -0.34 -5.74 -15.11
C ILE A 70 0.37 -6.77 -14.23
N GLN A 71 0.94 -7.78 -14.88
CA GLN A 71 1.61 -8.91 -14.23
C GLN A 71 2.93 -9.20 -14.94
N GLU A 72 3.97 -8.46 -14.58
CA GLU A 72 5.35 -8.78 -14.95
C GLU A 72 5.92 -9.82 -13.98
N GLU A 73 6.94 -10.57 -14.40
CA GLU A 73 7.64 -11.57 -13.56
C GLU A 73 6.69 -12.60 -12.90
N ARG A 74 5.65 -13.05 -13.62
CA ARG A 74 4.55 -13.88 -13.06
C ARG A 74 5.00 -15.10 -12.28
N ASP A 75 6.05 -15.75 -12.74
CA ASP A 75 6.58 -16.98 -12.16
C ASP A 75 7.53 -16.74 -10.97
N HIS A 76 7.88 -15.47 -10.72
CA HIS A 76 8.75 -15.11 -9.61
C HIS A 76 7.94 -15.06 -8.29
N PRO A 77 8.37 -15.74 -7.20
CA PRO A 77 7.64 -15.77 -5.94
C PRO A 77 7.32 -14.39 -5.35
N ALA A 78 8.20 -13.41 -5.58
CA ALA A 78 7.99 -12.03 -5.13
C ALA A 78 6.91 -11.25 -5.90
N SER A 79 6.32 -11.80 -6.96
CA SER A 79 5.28 -11.13 -7.78
C SER A 79 3.86 -11.33 -7.25
N VAL A 80 3.68 -12.11 -6.18
CA VAL A 80 2.36 -12.45 -5.61
C VAL A 80 1.63 -11.23 -5.04
N HIS A 81 2.37 -10.21 -4.63
CA HIS A 81 1.84 -9.05 -3.89
C HIS A 81 1.68 -7.78 -4.74
N ALA A 82 2.17 -7.78 -5.98
CA ALA A 82 2.28 -6.57 -6.79
C ALA A 82 2.23 -6.86 -8.30
N SER A 83 2.53 -5.85 -9.12
CA SER A 83 2.55 -5.95 -10.59
C SER A 83 3.90 -6.36 -11.20
N ALA A 84 4.95 -6.38 -10.39
CA ALA A 84 6.27 -6.93 -10.69
C ALA A 84 6.82 -7.62 -9.43
N ALA A 85 8.03 -8.16 -9.48
CA ALA A 85 8.66 -8.88 -8.36
C ALA A 85 9.17 -7.96 -7.22
N TRP A 86 8.37 -6.98 -6.83
CA TRP A 86 8.66 -6.02 -5.76
C TRP A 86 8.48 -6.59 -4.34
N GLU A 87 7.81 -7.75 -4.20
CA GLU A 87 7.29 -8.26 -2.92
C GLU A 87 6.36 -7.24 -2.21
N ARG A 88 6.16 -7.40 -0.92
CA ARG A 88 5.38 -6.50 -0.07
C ARG A 88 6.21 -5.27 0.25
N THR A 89 5.64 -4.13 -0.09
CA THR A 89 6.20 -2.83 0.24
C THR A 89 5.46 -2.29 1.46
N TYR A 90 6.03 -2.54 2.64
CA TYR A 90 5.36 -2.20 3.90
C TYR A 90 5.38 -0.70 4.18
N SER A 91 6.49 -0.02 3.89
CA SER A 91 6.66 1.42 4.12
C SER A 91 6.68 2.20 2.80
N ILE A 92 6.37 3.49 2.86
CA ILE A 92 6.47 4.40 1.70
C ILE A 92 7.93 4.54 1.26
N PHE A 93 8.89 4.42 2.17
CA PHE A 93 10.32 4.40 1.84
C PHE A 93 10.67 3.24 0.90
N SER A 94 10.22 2.03 1.20
CA SER A 94 10.43 0.89 0.31
C SER A 94 9.78 1.11 -1.05
N MET A 95 8.58 1.74 -1.10
CA MET A 95 7.96 2.12 -2.38
C MET A 95 8.81 3.15 -3.14
N ARG A 96 9.26 4.23 -2.48
CA ARG A 96 10.10 5.26 -3.10
C ARG A 96 11.37 4.66 -3.70
N GLN A 97 12.05 3.80 -2.95
CA GLN A 97 13.27 3.14 -3.42
C GLN A 97 13.04 2.29 -4.67
N ILE A 98 11.85 1.69 -4.83
CA ILE A 98 11.46 1.01 -6.07
C ILE A 98 11.44 1.97 -7.24
N PHE A 99 10.78 3.11 -7.10
CA PHE A 99 10.78 4.14 -8.14
C PHE A 99 12.20 4.65 -8.41
N GLU A 100 13.01 4.86 -7.38
CA GLU A 100 14.39 5.35 -7.50
C GLU A 100 15.29 4.38 -8.26
N TYR A 101 15.33 3.08 -7.90
CA TYR A 101 16.14 2.13 -8.65
C TYR A 101 15.57 1.82 -10.04
N THR A 102 14.27 2.04 -10.26
CA THR A 102 13.62 1.76 -11.55
C THR A 102 13.87 2.87 -12.55
N PHE A 103 13.78 4.13 -12.11
CA PHE A 103 13.76 5.30 -12.97
C PHE A 103 14.99 6.20 -12.86
N GLY A 104 15.59 6.27 -11.66
CA GLY A 104 16.71 7.14 -11.36
C GLY A 104 17.95 6.36 -10.90
N SER A 105 18.68 6.97 -9.96
CA SER A 105 19.82 6.37 -9.28
C SER A 105 19.41 5.89 -7.89
N PHE A 106 19.77 4.66 -7.58
CA PHE A 106 19.69 4.10 -6.23
C PHE A 106 20.93 3.26 -6.00
N ASP A 107 21.89 3.81 -5.25
CA ASP A 107 23.21 3.24 -5.03
C ASP A 107 23.48 3.16 -3.51
N PRO A 108 22.86 2.21 -2.80
CA PRO A 108 23.12 2.00 -1.38
C PRO A 108 24.57 1.55 -1.18
N ILE A 109 25.18 1.95 -0.06
CA ILE A 109 26.52 1.50 0.35
C ILE A 109 26.54 -0.03 0.43
N ILE A 110 25.47 -0.65 0.95
CA ILE A 110 25.27 -2.10 0.94
C ILE A 110 24.10 -2.47 0.04
N ARG A 111 24.42 -2.89 -1.19
CA ARG A 111 23.41 -3.40 -2.13
C ARG A 111 22.97 -4.83 -1.85
N TRP A 112 23.87 -5.67 -1.34
CA TRP A 112 23.66 -7.10 -1.17
C TRP A 112 24.11 -7.54 0.22
N TRP A 113 23.23 -8.24 0.91
CA TRP A 113 23.61 -9.00 2.10
C TRP A 113 24.24 -10.32 1.67
N ILE A 114 25.32 -10.72 2.35
CA ILE A 114 26.00 -12.00 2.15
C ILE A 114 25.96 -12.74 3.47
N SER A 115 25.24 -13.86 3.50
CA SER A 115 25.04 -14.64 4.70
C SER A 115 26.37 -15.15 5.26
N PRO A 116 26.69 -14.94 6.56
CA PRO A 116 28.01 -15.32 7.09
C PRO A 116 28.31 -16.82 6.97
N GLU A 117 27.34 -17.70 7.20
CA GLU A 117 27.55 -19.14 7.18
C GLU A 117 27.39 -19.72 5.76
N THR A 118 26.24 -19.48 5.13
CA THR A 118 25.90 -20.13 3.85
C THR A 118 26.44 -19.40 2.62
N GLN A 119 26.95 -18.17 2.78
CA GLN A 119 27.34 -17.28 1.68
C GLN A 119 26.20 -16.98 0.70
N THR A 120 24.95 -17.27 1.08
CA THR A 120 23.75 -16.92 0.31
C THR A 120 23.68 -15.41 0.14
N VAL A 121 23.47 -14.97 -1.09
CA VAL A 121 23.29 -13.55 -1.40
C VAL A 121 21.82 -13.19 -1.24
N GLN A 122 21.53 -12.12 -0.52
CA GLN A 122 20.17 -11.65 -0.26
C GLN A 122 20.00 -10.18 -0.67
N ASP A 123 18.86 -9.86 -1.28
CA ASP A 123 18.43 -8.47 -1.49
C ASP A 123 17.79 -7.92 -0.20
N PRO A 124 18.38 -6.93 0.49
CA PRO A 124 17.79 -6.40 1.71
C PRO A 124 16.54 -5.52 1.45
N PHE A 125 16.35 -5.07 0.21
CA PHE A 125 15.24 -4.19 -0.18
C PHE A 125 14.03 -4.96 -0.70
N ARG A 126 14.17 -6.27 -0.97
CA ARG A 126 13.08 -7.17 -1.39
C ARG A 126 13.03 -8.40 -0.49
N ARG A 127 11.90 -8.60 0.21
CA ARG A 127 11.75 -9.63 1.25
C ARG A 127 12.11 -11.04 0.75
N VAL A 128 13.16 -11.62 1.32
CA VAL A 128 13.60 -13.02 1.12
C VAL A 128 13.81 -13.36 -0.37
N VAL A 129 14.38 -12.41 -1.12
CA VAL A 129 14.90 -12.69 -2.47
C VAL A 129 16.35 -13.11 -2.33
N LEU A 130 16.63 -14.38 -2.63
CA LEU A 130 17.89 -15.07 -2.39
C LEU A 130 18.53 -15.53 -3.69
N TYR A 131 19.86 -15.58 -3.72
CA TYR A 131 20.66 -16.01 -4.85
C TYR A 131 21.88 -16.82 -4.39
N ASP A 132 22.36 -17.70 -5.26
CA ASP A 132 23.57 -18.50 -4.95
C ASP A 132 24.83 -17.64 -4.96
N ASN A 133 24.84 -16.53 -5.72
CA ASN A 133 26.01 -15.66 -5.88
C ASN A 133 25.65 -14.29 -6.45
N LEU A 134 26.60 -13.34 -6.32
CA LEU A 134 26.45 -11.95 -6.78
C LEU A 134 26.22 -11.83 -8.29
N LYS A 135 26.72 -12.78 -9.10
CA LYS A 135 26.51 -12.74 -10.57
C LYS A 135 25.05 -13.00 -10.91
N GLN A 136 24.43 -13.99 -10.28
CA GLN A 136 22.99 -14.25 -10.42
C GLN A 136 22.18 -13.06 -9.89
N ALA A 137 22.49 -12.56 -8.69
CA ALA A 137 21.80 -11.43 -8.09
C ALA A 137 21.78 -10.18 -8.98
N ARG A 138 22.94 -9.81 -9.54
CA ARG A 138 23.08 -8.66 -10.46
C ARG A 138 22.33 -8.88 -11.78
N LYS A 139 22.37 -10.10 -12.32
CA LYS A 139 21.68 -10.44 -13.57
C LYS A 139 20.17 -10.34 -13.39
N ASP A 140 19.65 -10.96 -12.33
CA ASP A 140 18.24 -10.91 -11.97
C ASP A 140 17.77 -9.47 -11.72
N PHE A 141 18.50 -8.73 -10.88
CA PHE A 141 18.11 -7.35 -10.57
C PHE A 141 18.09 -6.43 -11.79
N LYS A 142 19.04 -6.58 -12.73
CA LYS A 142 19.01 -5.84 -14.00
C LYS A 142 17.74 -6.16 -14.81
N GLN A 143 17.32 -7.42 -14.83
CA GLN A 143 16.10 -7.84 -15.50
C GLN A 143 14.85 -7.33 -14.77
N HIS A 144 14.85 -7.42 -13.44
CA HIS A 144 13.80 -6.89 -12.57
C HIS A 144 13.57 -5.39 -12.79
N ILE A 145 14.63 -4.58 -12.90
CA ILE A 145 14.51 -3.15 -13.23
C ILE A 145 13.74 -2.95 -14.54
N SER A 146 14.01 -3.75 -15.58
CA SER A 146 13.30 -3.66 -16.86
C SER A 146 11.81 -3.99 -16.72
N PHE A 147 11.47 -5.00 -15.91
CA PHE A 147 10.08 -5.38 -15.65
C PHE A 147 9.36 -4.34 -14.79
N SER A 148 10.00 -3.85 -13.74
CA SER A 148 9.53 -2.74 -12.92
C SER A 148 9.21 -1.51 -13.78
N ARG A 149 10.14 -1.12 -14.66
CA ARG A 149 9.96 0.01 -15.57
C ARG A 149 8.78 -0.21 -16.51
N LYS A 150 8.64 -1.41 -17.07
CA LYS A 150 7.53 -1.77 -17.94
C LYS A 150 6.19 -1.71 -17.20
N ALA A 151 6.12 -2.18 -15.96
CA ALA A 151 4.90 -2.12 -15.17
C ALA A 151 4.47 -0.67 -14.88
N LEU A 152 5.40 0.16 -14.42
CA LEU A 152 5.14 1.56 -14.04
C LEU A 152 4.84 2.46 -15.25
N THR A 153 5.48 2.23 -16.40
CA THR A 153 5.26 3.02 -17.62
C THR A 153 4.00 2.64 -18.39
N LYS A 154 3.53 1.38 -18.27
CA LYS A 154 2.30 0.93 -18.94
C LYS A 154 1.02 1.20 -18.14
N ALA A 155 1.14 1.40 -16.83
CA ALA A 155 -0.01 1.60 -15.97
C ALA A 155 -0.77 2.89 -16.34
N ARG A 156 -2.08 2.80 -16.49
CA ARG A 156 -2.98 3.98 -16.50
C ARG A 156 -3.46 4.32 -15.10
N VAL A 157 -3.49 3.31 -14.22
CA VAL A 157 -3.76 3.45 -12.79
C VAL A 157 -2.72 2.68 -12.00
N ILE A 158 -2.12 3.33 -10.99
CA ILE A 158 -1.32 2.66 -9.97
C ILE A 158 -2.06 2.74 -8.63
N ILE A 159 -2.31 1.59 -8.01
CA ILE A 159 -2.88 1.50 -6.67
C ILE A 159 -1.74 1.40 -5.65
N LEU A 160 -1.59 2.42 -4.80
CA LEU A 160 -0.61 2.46 -3.71
C LEU A 160 -1.28 2.15 -2.38
N THR A 161 -0.96 1.00 -1.78
CA THR A 161 -1.54 0.55 -0.51
C THR A 161 -0.58 0.73 0.66
N LEU A 162 -0.75 1.81 1.43
CA LEU A 162 0.12 2.21 2.53
C LEU A 162 0.03 1.23 3.71
N GLY A 163 1.17 0.69 4.15
CA GLY A 163 1.23 -0.40 5.12
C GLY A 163 1.49 0.04 6.55
N MET A 164 2.68 0.56 6.82
CA MET A 164 3.16 0.91 8.16
C MET A 164 4.24 2.00 8.14
N THR A 165 4.54 2.52 9.33
CA THR A 165 5.49 3.61 9.59
C THR A 165 6.78 3.15 10.27
N GLU A 166 6.81 1.90 10.76
CA GLU A 166 7.99 1.27 11.32
C GLU A 166 8.95 0.84 10.21
N VAL A 167 10.21 1.28 10.31
CA VAL A 167 11.26 0.99 9.33
C VAL A 167 12.56 0.60 10.02
N TRP A 168 13.39 -0.12 9.28
CA TRP A 168 14.78 -0.37 9.62
C TRP A 168 15.65 0.40 8.62
N GLU A 169 16.39 1.37 9.13
CA GLU A 169 17.16 2.31 8.32
C GLU A 169 18.66 2.13 8.55
N ASP A 170 19.40 2.05 7.46
CA ASP A 170 20.86 2.11 7.44
C ASP A 170 21.35 3.43 8.05
N GLN A 171 22.23 3.35 9.05
CA GLN A 171 22.71 4.52 9.77
C GLN A 171 23.71 5.37 8.97
N GLU A 172 24.31 4.83 7.91
CA GLU A 172 25.31 5.53 7.11
C GLU A 172 24.70 6.23 5.89
N ASP A 173 23.80 5.55 5.16
CA ASP A 173 23.22 6.09 3.90
C ASP A 173 21.71 6.35 3.94
N GLN A 174 21.06 6.07 5.07
CA GLN A 174 19.62 6.30 5.29
C GLN A 174 18.70 5.49 4.38
N THR A 175 19.21 4.46 3.70
CA THR A 175 18.36 3.53 2.95
C THR A 175 17.58 2.63 3.90
N VAL A 176 16.36 2.28 3.51
CA VAL A 176 15.43 1.49 4.32
C VAL A 176 15.33 0.09 3.75
N ILE A 177 15.72 -0.90 4.55
CA ILE A 177 15.55 -2.31 4.20
C ILE A 177 14.07 -2.73 4.36
N CYS A 178 13.66 -3.79 3.67
CA CYS A 178 12.27 -4.24 3.70
C CYS A 178 11.87 -4.79 5.07
N VAL A 179 12.63 -5.76 5.58
CA VAL A 179 12.48 -6.36 6.91
C VAL A 179 13.78 -7.08 7.26
N PRO A 180 14.27 -7.01 8.51
CA PRO A 180 15.41 -7.79 8.96
C PRO A 180 14.98 -9.26 9.11
N ALA A 181 15.18 -10.05 8.06
CA ALA A 181 14.87 -11.47 8.04
C ALA A 181 15.73 -12.19 6.99
N GLY A 182 15.64 -13.52 6.97
CA GLY A 182 16.33 -14.37 5.99
C GLY A 182 17.69 -14.85 6.48
N PRO A 183 18.43 -15.61 5.65
CA PRO A 183 19.71 -16.21 6.00
C PRO A 183 20.68 -15.22 6.64
N TYR A 184 20.85 -14.02 6.06
CA TYR A 184 21.77 -13.02 6.58
C TYR A 184 21.54 -12.71 8.06
N VAL A 185 20.29 -12.42 8.43
CA VAL A 185 19.94 -12.08 9.81
C VAL A 185 20.01 -13.31 10.72
N ASN A 186 19.54 -14.45 10.24
CA ASN A 186 19.49 -15.68 11.02
C ASN A 186 20.87 -16.29 11.30
N GLU A 187 21.85 -16.01 10.44
CA GLU A 187 23.22 -16.54 10.49
C GLU A 187 24.22 -15.51 11.07
N GLY A 188 23.73 -14.51 11.82
CA GLY A 188 24.60 -13.57 12.54
C GLY A 188 25.18 -12.43 11.70
N GLY A 189 24.50 -12.04 10.61
CA GLY A 189 24.83 -10.84 9.85
C GLY A 189 24.79 -9.58 10.72
N ASP A 190 25.60 -8.59 10.35
CA ASP A 190 25.71 -7.32 11.09
C ASP A 190 24.44 -6.48 10.95
N MET A 191 23.64 -6.50 12.01
CA MET A 191 22.42 -5.71 12.13
C MET A 191 22.63 -4.41 12.91
N ASP A 192 23.79 -4.18 13.53
CA ASP A 192 24.07 -2.95 14.29
C ASP A 192 24.09 -1.72 13.36
N ARG A 193 24.37 -1.94 12.07
CA ARG A 193 24.26 -0.93 11.02
C ARG A 193 22.83 -0.41 10.79
N TYR A 194 21.79 -1.18 11.12
CA TYR A 194 20.40 -0.82 10.85
C TYR A 194 19.68 -0.44 12.13
N ARG A 195 19.18 0.79 12.21
CA ARG A 195 18.38 1.24 13.35
C ARG A 195 16.89 1.14 13.07
N PHE A 196 16.16 0.61 14.03
CA PHE A 196 14.71 0.73 14.06
C PHE A 196 14.30 2.18 14.29
N ARG A 197 13.31 2.67 13.54
CA ARG A 197 12.65 3.96 13.81
C ARG A 197 11.21 3.99 13.30
N VAL A 198 10.46 4.96 13.83
CA VAL A 198 9.09 5.27 13.40
C VAL A 198 9.13 6.54 12.55
N THR A 199 8.76 6.40 11.28
CA THR A 199 8.69 7.50 10.32
C THR A 199 7.51 8.42 10.60
N ARG A 200 7.64 9.71 10.29
CA ARG A 200 6.65 10.75 10.61
C ARG A 200 5.98 11.32 9.36
N TYR A 201 4.98 12.17 9.61
CA TYR A 201 4.11 12.76 8.58
C TYR A 201 4.91 13.36 7.42
N LEU A 202 5.84 14.30 7.69
CA LEU A 202 6.59 15.00 6.65
C LEU A 202 7.43 14.04 5.80
N GLU A 203 8.17 13.13 6.42
CA GLU A 203 9.00 12.17 5.68
C GLU A 203 8.16 11.28 4.75
N ASN A 204 6.98 10.84 5.21
CA ASN A 204 6.10 10.00 4.42
C ASN A 204 5.46 10.79 3.26
N LEU A 205 5.11 12.06 3.48
CA LEU A 205 4.62 12.95 2.43
C LEU A 205 5.71 13.21 1.38
N GLU A 206 6.92 13.58 1.80
CA GLU A 206 8.07 13.80 0.91
C GLU A 206 8.39 12.56 0.04
N ASN A 207 8.25 11.36 0.62
CA ASN A 207 8.42 10.13 -0.15
C ASN A 207 7.32 9.92 -1.20
N LEU A 208 6.06 10.26 -0.90
CA LEU A 208 4.98 10.23 -1.89
C LEU A 208 5.19 11.28 -2.99
N GLU A 209 5.62 12.49 -2.63
CA GLU A 209 5.97 13.53 -3.60
C GLU A 209 7.12 13.08 -4.52
N ARG A 210 8.12 12.38 -3.96
CA ARG A 210 9.21 11.81 -4.75
C ARG A 210 8.72 10.72 -5.69
N ILE A 211 7.83 9.84 -5.24
CA ILE A 211 7.18 8.82 -6.07
C ILE A 211 6.39 9.49 -7.21
N HIS A 212 5.57 10.50 -6.89
CA HIS A 212 4.78 11.24 -7.86
C HIS A 212 5.67 11.89 -8.92
N THR A 213 6.71 12.61 -8.49
CA THR A 213 7.67 13.26 -9.40
C THR A 213 8.28 12.26 -10.38
N LEU A 214 8.74 11.10 -9.89
CA LEU A 214 9.34 10.06 -10.73
C LEU A 214 8.30 9.43 -11.67
N LEU A 215 7.08 9.17 -11.18
CA LEU A 215 6.01 8.65 -12.01
C LEU A 215 5.61 9.64 -13.10
N HIS A 216 5.37 10.90 -12.75
CA HIS A 216 4.93 11.93 -13.66
C HIS A 216 5.96 12.20 -14.77
N LEU A 217 7.25 12.16 -14.44
CA LEU A 217 8.33 12.30 -15.42
C LEU A 217 8.31 11.19 -16.49
N HIS A 218 7.94 9.96 -16.12
CA HIS A 218 8.02 8.78 -16.99
C HIS A 218 6.69 8.28 -17.52
N ASN A 219 5.59 8.69 -16.90
CA ASN A 219 4.22 8.31 -17.23
C ASN A 219 3.25 9.40 -16.69
N PRO A 220 3.24 10.61 -17.29
CA PRO A 220 2.47 11.76 -16.81
C PRO A 220 0.95 11.53 -16.80
N GLU A 221 0.52 10.57 -17.60
CA GLU A 221 -0.88 10.21 -17.78
C GLU A 221 -1.40 9.20 -16.74
N CYS A 222 -0.51 8.67 -15.90
CA CYS A 222 -0.88 7.71 -14.88
C CYS A 222 -1.67 8.40 -13.76
N LYS A 223 -2.81 7.83 -13.38
CA LYS A 223 -3.52 8.22 -12.17
C LYS A 223 -3.09 7.36 -10.99
N ILE A 224 -3.08 7.92 -9.80
CA ILE A 224 -2.76 7.20 -8.57
C ILE A 224 -4.04 7.01 -7.76
N LEU A 225 -4.32 5.78 -7.36
CA LEU A 225 -5.31 5.49 -6.34
C LEU A 225 -4.59 5.10 -5.05
N ILE A 226 -4.61 6.00 -4.07
CA ILE A 226 -3.92 5.80 -2.79
C ILE A 226 -4.91 5.30 -1.73
N THR A 227 -4.50 4.34 -0.92
CA THR A 227 -5.32 3.77 0.16
C THR A 227 -4.47 3.40 1.36
N VAL A 228 -5.03 3.52 2.56
CA VAL A 228 -4.41 2.97 3.78
C VAL A 228 -4.87 1.52 3.95
N SER A 229 -3.93 0.63 4.26
CA SER A 229 -4.22 -0.79 4.48
C SER A 229 -4.99 -0.99 5.79
N PRO A 230 -6.09 -1.77 5.81
CA PRO A 230 -6.80 -2.13 7.03
C PRO A 230 -6.13 -3.22 7.88
N VAL A 231 -5.05 -3.83 7.37
CA VAL A 231 -4.26 -4.83 8.12
C VAL A 231 -3.46 -4.13 9.22
N GLN A 232 -3.63 -4.58 10.46
CA GLN A 232 -2.93 -4.04 11.63
C GLN A 232 -1.51 -4.60 11.77
N LEU A 233 -0.70 -4.00 12.63
CA LEU A 233 0.61 -4.58 12.95
C LEU A 233 0.41 -5.91 13.67
N TRP A 234 1.16 -6.92 13.23
CA TRP A 234 1.25 -8.19 13.95
C TRP A 234 2.06 -8.03 15.24
N ALA A 235 3.16 -7.27 15.16
CA ALA A 235 4.05 -6.94 16.25
C ALA A 235 4.62 -5.54 16.02
N THR A 236 5.09 -4.91 17.10
CA THR A 236 5.80 -3.63 17.06
C THR A 236 7.16 -3.79 17.70
N PHE A 237 8.18 -3.11 17.16
CA PHE A 237 9.50 -3.02 17.80
C PHE A 237 9.59 -1.85 18.79
N ARG A 238 8.51 -1.10 18.96
CA ARG A 238 8.44 -0.02 19.95
C ARG A 238 8.48 -0.59 21.36
N THR A 239 9.24 0.07 22.23
CA THR A 239 9.31 -0.24 23.66
C THR A 239 8.47 0.72 24.51
N ASP A 240 7.86 1.72 23.88
CA ASP A 240 7.10 2.80 24.54
C ASP A 240 5.59 2.70 24.34
N LEU A 241 5.10 1.79 23.49
CA LEU A 241 3.68 1.59 23.19
C LEU A 241 3.34 0.11 22.98
N ASP A 242 2.09 -0.26 23.25
CA ASP A 242 1.53 -1.55 22.84
C ASP A 242 1.24 -1.59 21.33
N VAL A 243 1.09 -2.80 20.77
CA VAL A 243 0.88 -3.03 19.33
C VAL A 243 -0.41 -2.39 18.78
N ILE A 244 -1.45 -2.23 19.60
CA ILE A 244 -2.72 -1.62 19.19
C ILE A 244 -2.51 -0.10 19.06
N SER A 245 -1.90 0.53 20.05
CA SER A 245 -1.55 1.96 20.02
C SER A 245 -0.54 2.27 18.90
N ALA A 246 0.46 1.41 18.69
CA ALA A 246 1.42 1.54 17.59
C ALA A 246 0.73 1.41 16.22
N SER A 247 -0.20 0.47 16.07
CA SER A 247 -1.00 0.31 14.86
C SER A 247 -1.85 1.56 14.60
N CYS A 248 -2.53 2.08 15.62
CA CYS A 248 -3.31 3.32 15.54
C CYS A 248 -2.41 4.48 15.08
N ASN A 249 -1.26 4.70 15.73
CA ASN A 249 -0.32 5.75 15.35
C ASN A 249 0.12 5.63 13.89
N SER A 250 0.40 4.42 13.44
CA SER A 250 0.83 4.15 12.07
C SER A 250 -0.26 4.47 11.05
N LYS A 251 -1.48 3.97 11.25
CA LYS A 251 -2.60 4.18 10.33
C LYS A 251 -3.07 5.63 10.30
N SER A 252 -3.15 6.29 11.46
CA SER A 252 -3.51 7.71 11.53
C SER A 252 -2.48 8.59 10.83
N THR A 253 -1.18 8.32 10.99
CA THR A 253 -0.12 9.06 10.29
C THR A 253 -0.25 8.89 8.78
N LEU A 254 -0.36 7.65 8.30
CA LEU A 254 -0.48 7.36 6.86
C LEU A 254 -1.78 7.89 6.27
N ARG A 255 -2.88 7.90 7.03
CA ARG A 255 -4.15 8.47 6.57
C ARG A 255 -4.08 9.97 6.40
N ALA A 256 -3.45 10.68 7.35
CA ALA A 256 -3.24 12.11 7.24
C ALA A 256 -2.34 12.47 6.04
N VAL A 257 -1.27 11.69 5.82
CA VAL A 257 -0.39 11.85 4.64
C VAL A 257 -1.16 11.60 3.33
N ALA A 258 -1.95 10.54 3.25
CA ALA A 258 -2.74 10.23 2.07
C ALA A 258 -3.80 11.30 1.76
N ASP A 259 -4.32 11.98 2.79
CA ASP A 259 -5.28 13.09 2.62
C ASP A 259 -4.66 14.24 1.86
N VAL A 260 -3.53 14.75 2.37
CA VAL A 260 -2.83 15.89 1.79
C VAL A 260 -2.28 15.55 0.41
N PHE A 261 -1.71 14.36 0.26
CA PHE A 261 -1.24 13.91 -1.06
C PHE A 261 -2.38 13.78 -2.08
N ALA A 262 -3.59 13.38 -1.67
CA ALA A 262 -4.73 13.33 -2.58
C ALA A 262 -5.35 14.72 -2.84
N SER A 263 -5.28 15.65 -1.89
CA SER A 263 -5.80 17.01 -2.07
C SER A 263 -4.91 17.88 -2.96
N ASP A 264 -3.61 17.64 -2.93
CA ASP A 264 -2.61 18.50 -3.59
C ASP A 264 -2.37 18.10 -5.05
N HIS A 265 -2.91 16.96 -5.51
CA HIS A 265 -2.67 16.41 -6.84
C HIS A 265 -3.96 15.95 -7.53
N ASP A 266 -4.31 16.61 -8.64
CA ASP A 266 -5.52 16.31 -9.43
C ASP A 266 -5.59 14.87 -9.98
N ASN A 267 -4.44 14.23 -10.20
CA ASN A 267 -4.36 12.86 -10.72
C ASN A 267 -4.31 11.79 -9.60
N VAL A 268 -4.50 12.18 -8.34
CA VAL A 268 -4.50 11.31 -7.18
C VAL A 268 -5.91 11.22 -6.60
N SER A 269 -6.34 10.02 -6.20
CA SER A 269 -7.62 9.83 -5.51
C SER A 269 -7.43 8.92 -4.30
N TYR A 270 -8.10 9.24 -3.19
CA TYR A 270 -8.09 8.41 -1.99
C TYR A 270 -9.22 7.36 -2.03
N PHE A 271 -8.88 6.09 -1.78
CA PHE A 271 -9.85 5.01 -1.59
C PHE A 271 -9.93 4.62 -0.10
N PRO A 272 -11.11 4.71 0.56
CA PRO A 272 -11.22 4.59 2.01
C PRO A 272 -11.32 3.13 2.52
N ALA A 273 -10.41 2.25 2.10
CA ALA A 273 -10.42 0.83 2.52
C ALA A 273 -10.23 0.66 4.04
N TYR A 274 -9.39 1.50 4.65
CA TYR A 274 -9.14 1.48 6.10
C TYR A 274 -10.41 1.80 6.87
N GLU A 275 -11.09 2.89 6.51
CA GLU A 275 -12.32 3.35 7.15
C GLU A 275 -13.49 2.38 6.93
N MET A 276 -13.58 1.76 5.76
CA MET A 276 -14.54 0.70 5.50
C MET A 276 -14.39 -0.46 6.49
N ALA A 277 -13.15 -0.89 6.76
CA ALA A 277 -12.87 -1.96 7.71
C ALA A 277 -13.11 -1.50 9.16
N ILE A 278 -12.47 -0.42 9.60
CA ILE A 278 -12.36 -0.12 11.04
C ILE A 278 -13.48 0.77 11.59
N LEU A 279 -14.23 1.45 10.72
CA LEU A 279 -15.37 2.29 11.11
C LEU A 279 -16.67 1.72 10.56
N HIS A 280 -16.82 1.68 9.23
CA HIS A 280 -18.10 1.30 8.60
C HIS A 280 -18.54 -0.12 8.98
N SER A 281 -17.64 -1.11 8.93
CA SER A 281 -17.96 -2.49 9.35
C SER A 281 -18.38 -2.57 10.82
N VAL A 282 -17.71 -1.81 11.69
CA VAL A 282 -18.02 -1.79 13.13
C VAL A 282 -19.39 -1.16 13.39
N ILE A 283 -19.72 -0.05 12.72
CA ILE A 283 -21.02 0.62 12.87
C ILE A 283 -22.16 -0.25 12.31
N MET A 284 -21.87 -1.11 11.34
CA MET A 284 -22.79 -2.16 10.87
C MET A 284 -22.92 -3.37 11.83
N GLY A 285 -22.18 -3.38 12.95
CA GLY A 285 -22.15 -4.51 13.88
C GLY A 285 -21.37 -5.73 13.38
N LYS A 286 -20.50 -5.57 12.37
CA LYS A 286 -19.66 -6.65 11.83
C LYS A 286 -18.27 -6.64 12.45
N ASN A 287 -17.67 -7.83 12.62
CA ASN A 287 -16.26 -7.96 12.98
C ASN A 287 -15.39 -7.78 11.71
N PRO A 288 -14.49 -6.77 11.66
CA PRO A 288 -13.66 -6.57 10.48
C PRO A 288 -12.47 -7.53 10.37
N PHE A 289 -12.09 -8.21 11.45
CA PHE A 289 -10.86 -8.99 11.52
C PHE A 289 -11.09 -10.49 11.30
N ALA A 290 -10.07 -11.16 10.77
CA ALA A 290 -10.06 -12.61 10.61
C ALA A 290 -10.00 -13.32 11.97
N ASP A 291 -10.44 -14.58 12.00
CA ASP A 291 -10.30 -15.44 13.16
C ASP A 291 -8.92 -16.13 13.21
N GLY A 292 -8.57 -16.69 14.37
CA GLY A 292 -7.38 -17.52 14.53
C GLY A 292 -6.08 -16.74 14.74
N LYS A 293 -4.96 -17.29 14.25
CA LYS A 293 -3.61 -16.76 14.53
C LYS A 293 -3.23 -15.52 13.70
N GLU A 294 -4.00 -15.21 12.66
CA GLU A 294 -3.78 -14.06 11.77
C GLU A 294 -4.84 -12.96 11.98
N ASN A 295 -5.39 -12.84 13.19
CA ASN A 295 -6.47 -11.92 13.56
C ASN A 295 -6.12 -10.41 13.50
N PHE A 296 -4.91 -10.07 13.06
CA PHE A 296 -4.51 -8.70 12.68
C PHE A 296 -4.78 -8.41 11.19
N HIS A 297 -5.12 -9.42 10.39
CA HIS A 297 -5.64 -9.26 9.03
C HIS A 297 -7.16 -9.05 9.04
N VAL A 298 -7.66 -8.39 7.99
CA VAL A 298 -9.09 -8.28 7.74
C VAL A 298 -9.69 -9.63 7.33
N SER A 299 -10.95 -9.86 7.73
CA SER A 299 -11.69 -11.06 7.35
C SER A 299 -11.95 -11.10 5.84
N LYS A 300 -12.22 -12.30 5.31
CA LYS A 300 -12.60 -12.44 3.89
C LYS A 300 -13.88 -11.67 3.56
N GLU A 301 -14.85 -11.66 4.48
CA GLU A 301 -16.10 -10.91 4.31
C GLU A 301 -15.82 -9.40 4.20
N THR A 302 -14.95 -8.86 5.04
CA THR A 302 -14.53 -7.46 4.99
C THR A 302 -13.77 -7.13 3.71
N VAL A 303 -12.89 -8.03 3.24
CA VAL A 303 -12.23 -7.87 1.93
C VAL A 303 -13.25 -7.84 0.79
N ASP A 304 -14.22 -8.75 0.80
CA ASP A 304 -15.25 -8.84 -0.24
C ASP A 304 -16.12 -7.57 -0.23
N HIS A 305 -16.53 -7.08 0.95
CA HIS A 305 -17.24 -5.81 1.13
C HIS A 305 -16.46 -4.63 0.56
N ILE A 306 -15.19 -4.45 0.97
CA ILE A 306 -14.36 -3.34 0.48
C ILE A 306 -14.23 -3.38 -1.04
N MET A 307 -14.03 -4.58 -1.61
CA MET A 307 -13.85 -4.71 -3.05
C MET A 307 -15.17 -4.55 -3.82
N GLU A 308 -16.30 -4.89 -3.24
CA GLU A 308 -17.62 -4.57 -3.82
C GLU A 308 -17.80 -3.05 -3.91
N GLN A 309 -17.52 -2.31 -2.82
CA GLN A 309 -17.54 -0.84 -2.84
C GLN A 309 -16.54 -0.25 -3.83
N PHE A 310 -15.33 -0.82 -3.93
CA PHE A 310 -14.33 -0.42 -4.94
C PHE A 310 -14.92 -0.47 -6.36
N PHE A 311 -15.59 -1.57 -6.72
CA PHE A 311 -16.20 -1.68 -8.05
C PHE A 311 -17.40 -0.76 -8.20
N THR A 312 -18.20 -0.53 -7.16
CA THR A 312 -19.28 0.47 -7.18
C THR A 312 -18.74 1.88 -7.43
N PHE A 313 -17.58 2.23 -6.87
CA PHE A 313 -17.01 3.58 -6.99
C PHE A 313 -16.33 3.82 -8.32
N TYR A 314 -15.65 2.81 -8.86
CA TYR A 314 -14.73 3.01 -9.96
C TYR A 314 -15.05 2.23 -11.23
N ALA A 315 -15.94 1.23 -11.23
CA ALA A 315 -16.33 0.57 -12.47
C ALA A 315 -17.04 1.58 -13.38
N GLY A 316 -16.56 1.75 -14.61
CA GLY A 316 -17.23 2.59 -15.59
C GLY A 316 -18.70 2.21 -15.74
N LYS A 317 -19.59 3.19 -15.96
CA LYS A 317 -21.04 2.98 -16.09
C LYS A 317 -21.46 1.99 -17.21
N ASN A 318 -20.53 1.55 -18.04
CA ASN A 318 -20.73 0.57 -19.13
C ASN A 318 -20.29 -0.87 -18.77
N SER A 319 -19.98 -1.16 -17.50
CA SER A 319 -19.42 -2.45 -17.06
C SER A 319 -20.38 -3.33 -16.25
N LEU A 320 -21.70 -3.06 -16.30
CA LEU A 320 -22.74 -3.91 -15.71
C LEU A 320 -23.51 -4.68 -16.78
#